data_AF-A0A1Q4XDK2-F1
#
_entry.id   AF-A0A1Q4XDK2-F1
#
_cell.length_a   1.000
_cell.length_b   1.000
_cell.length_c   1.000
_cell.angle_alpha   90.00
_cell.angle_beta   90.00
_cell.angle_gamma   90.00
#
_symmetry.space_group_name_H-M   'P 1'
#
loop_
_entity.id
_entity.type
_entity.pdbx_description
1 polymer ?
#
loop_
_entity_poly.entity_id
_entity_poly.type
_entity_poly.pdbx_seq_one_letter_code
_entity_poly.pdbx_strand_id
1 'polypeptide(L)'
;MLHVRFTALTPSSAPAVWVVVGATVLAHGAVPRLCAAVGWTVLAVGILTEVAVKAGLVPEALFLLVSPFAQVNPYYRSVPAAHALLAALAAALTAAGVWARRRRDLPA
;
A
#
# COMPACT_ATOMS: atom_id res chain seq x y z
N MET A 1 6.17 22.56 -19.64
CA MET A 1 6.51 21.13 -19.59
C MET A 1 6.78 20.60 -18.17
N LEU A 2 7.36 21.37 -17.25
CA LEU A 2 7.65 20.92 -15.87
C LEU A 2 6.38 20.50 -15.09
N HIS A 3 5.31 21.30 -15.15
CA HIS A 3 4.06 21.02 -14.42
C HIS A 3 3.37 19.71 -14.84
N VAL A 4 3.40 19.38 -16.13
CA VAL A 4 2.80 18.14 -16.66
C VAL A 4 3.54 16.89 -16.16
N ARG A 5 4.85 17.00 -15.91
CA ARG A 5 5.63 15.89 -15.34
C ARG A 5 5.30 15.66 -13.86
N PHE A 6 5.13 16.73 -13.09
CA PHE A 6 4.74 16.61 -11.69
C PHE A 6 3.32 16.06 -11.51
N THR A 7 2.35 16.50 -12.32
CA THR A 7 0.99 15.99 -12.24
C THR A 7 0.86 14.53 -12.66
N ALA A 8 1.76 14.02 -13.50
CA ALA A 8 1.80 12.61 -13.90
C ALA A 8 2.48 11.69 -12.86
N LEU A 9 3.38 12.21 -12.02
CA LEU A 9 4.06 11.44 -10.96
C LEU A 9 3.16 11.14 -9.77
N THR A 10 2.18 12.00 -9.50
CA THR A 10 1.22 11.81 -8.42
C THR A 10 0.32 10.58 -8.63
N PRO A 11 -0.35 10.39 -9.79
CA PRO A 11 -1.19 9.22 -10.03
C PRO A 11 -0.39 7.92 -10.17
N SER A 12 0.88 7.95 -10.61
CA SER A 12 1.70 6.74 -10.68
C SER A 12 2.00 6.14 -9.30
N SER A 13 1.91 6.95 -8.23
CA SER A 13 2.09 6.50 -6.84
C SER A 13 0.83 5.90 -6.23
N ALA A 14 -0.34 6.09 -6.87
CA ALA A 14 -1.63 5.70 -6.32
C ALA A 14 -1.77 4.20 -5.97
N PRO A 15 -1.27 3.24 -6.79
CA PRO A 15 -1.45 1.82 -6.50
C PRO A 15 -0.83 1.37 -5.17
N ALA A 16 0.33 1.91 -4.81
CA ALA A 16 0.97 1.58 -3.52
C ALA A 16 0.15 2.14 -2.34
N VAL A 17 -0.38 3.35 -2.47
CA VAL A 17 -1.25 3.97 -1.44
C VAL A 17 -2.55 3.18 -1.28
N TRP A 18 -3.12 2.66 -2.37
CA TRP A 18 -4.32 1.84 -2.32
C TRP A 18 -4.13 0.53 -1.54
N VAL A 19 -2.91 -0.03 -1.51
CA VAL A 19 -2.63 -1.21 -0.66
C VAL A 19 -2.77 -0.84 0.83
N VAL A 20 -2.28 0.33 1.24
CA VAL A 20 -2.45 0.83 2.62
C VAL A 20 -3.93 1.04 2.96
N VAL A 21 -4.69 1.61 2.03
CA VAL A 21 -6.15 1.78 2.16
C VAL A 21 -6.83 0.42 2.28
N GLY A 22 -6.53 -0.53 1.39
CA GLY A 22 -7.08 -1.88 1.41
C GLY A 22 -6.78 -2.61 2.72
N ALA A 23 -5.55 -2.52 3.23
CA ALA A 23 -5.17 -3.08 4.52
C ALA A 23 -5.96 -2.44 5.69
N THR A 24 -6.19 -1.12 5.64
CA THR A 24 -7.00 -0.41 6.63
C THR A 24 -8.47 -0.82 6.56
N VAL A 25 -9.04 -0.99 5.36
CA VAL A 25 -10.39 -1.49 5.15
C VAL A 25 -10.53 -2.93 5.65
N LEU A 26 -9.52 -3.78 5.39
CA LEU A 26 -9.47 -5.13 5.93
C LEU A 26 -9.46 -5.12 7.47
N ALA A 27 -8.59 -4.32 8.07
CA ALA A 27 -8.51 -4.16 9.52
C ALA A 27 -9.83 -3.66 10.10
N HIS A 28 -10.45 -2.65 9.48
CA HIS A 28 -11.78 -2.19 9.86
C HIS A 28 -12.81 -3.32 9.79
N GLY A 29 -12.79 -4.09 8.71
CA GLY A 29 -13.64 -5.26 8.45
C GLY A 29 -13.43 -6.44 9.38
N ALA A 30 -12.24 -6.60 9.98
CA ALA A 30 -11.92 -7.68 10.91
C ALA A 30 -12.03 -7.23 12.37
N VAL A 31 -11.35 -6.15 12.75
CA VAL A 31 -11.26 -5.62 14.12
C VAL A 31 -11.29 -4.07 14.10
N PRO A 32 -12.48 -3.42 14.21
CA PRO A 32 -12.61 -1.98 13.95
C PRO A 32 -11.81 -1.14 14.95
N ARG A 33 -11.69 -1.64 16.19
CA ARG A 33 -10.95 -0.99 17.29
C ARG A 33 -9.47 -0.80 17.00
N LEU A 34 -8.87 -1.64 16.16
CA LEU A 34 -7.45 -1.55 15.80
C LEU A 34 -7.21 -0.92 14.43
N CYS A 35 -8.27 -0.57 13.70
CA CYS A 35 -8.18 -0.07 12.33
C CYS A 35 -7.22 1.12 12.19
N ALA A 36 -7.37 2.13 13.05
CA ALA A 36 -6.50 3.30 13.04
C ALA A 36 -5.03 2.92 13.30
N ALA A 37 -4.78 2.09 14.31
CA ALA A 37 -3.43 1.63 14.64
C ALA A 37 -2.80 0.85 13.48
N VAL A 38 -3.55 -0.05 12.83
CA VAL A 38 -3.06 -0.81 11.67
C VAL A 38 -2.75 0.11 10.49
N GLY A 39 -3.67 1.01 10.12
CA GLY A 39 -3.47 1.93 9.01
C GLY A 39 -2.23 2.82 9.19
N TRP A 40 -2.10 3.42 10.38
CA TRP A 40 -0.94 4.25 10.72
C TRP A 40 0.36 3.44 10.78
N THR A 41 0.32 2.22 11.30
CA THR A 41 1.51 1.36 11.36
C THR A 41 1.98 0.96 9.97
N VAL A 42 1.06 0.53 9.09
CA VAL A 42 1.41 0.17 7.70
C VAL A 42 2.02 1.36 6.97
N LEU A 43 1.43 2.56 7.15
CA LEU A 43 1.97 3.78 6.56
C LEU A 43 3.36 4.12 7.11
N ALA A 44 3.51 4.12 8.43
CA ALA A 44 4.77 4.43 9.11
C ALA A 44 5.87 3.45 8.72
N VAL A 45 5.59 2.15 8.72
CA VAL A 45 6.52 1.11 8.28
C VAL A 45 6.93 1.32 6.83
N GLY A 46 5.98 1.63 5.93
CA GLY A 46 6.29 1.93 4.53
C GLY A 46 7.29 3.08 4.38
N ILE A 47 7.01 4.22 5.03
CA ILE A 47 7.86 5.42 5.00
C ILE A 47 9.23 5.13 5.63
N LEU A 48 9.26 4.54 6.82
CA LEU A 48 10.51 4.28 7.54
C LEU A 48 11.38 3.27 6.79
N THR A 49 10.79 2.27 6.15
CA THR A 49 11.55 1.32 5.34
C THR A 49 12.18 2.02 4.13
N GLU A 50 11.44 2.91 3.45
CA GLU A 50 12.00 3.68 2.34
C GLU A 50 13.17 4.57 2.78
N VAL A 51 13.04 5.23 3.94
CA VAL A 51 14.13 6.03 4.53
C VAL A 51 15.32 5.15 4.89
N ALA A 52 15.09 4.00 5.53
CA ALA A 52 16.14 3.09 5.97
C ALA A 52 16.95 2.51 4.80
N VAL A 53 16.29 2.20 3.67
CA VAL A 53 16.98 1.74 2.45
C VAL A 53 17.84 2.85 1.86
N LYS A 54 17.32 4.08 1.78
CA LYS A 54 18.10 5.24 1.30
C LYS A 54 19.26 5.59 2.22
N ALA A 55 19.15 5.28 3.51
CA ALA A 55 20.22 5.42 4.49
C ALA A 55 21.22 4.25 4.49
N GLY A 56 21.03 3.23 3.65
CA GLY A 56 21.88 2.03 3.59
C GLY A 56 21.71 1.08 4.79
N LEU A 57 20.65 1.24 5.59
CA LEU A 57 20.37 0.43 6.78
C LEU A 57 19.65 -0.88 6.45
N VAL A 58 18.98 -0.95 5.30
CA VAL A 58 18.22 -2.12 4.83
C VAL A 58 18.67 -2.48 3.42
N PRO A 59 18.88 -3.77 3.11
CA PRO A 59 19.23 -4.19 1.76
C PRO A 59 18.18 -3.77 0.73
N GLU A 60 18.61 -3.11 -0.34
CA GLU A 60 17.73 -2.65 -1.43
C GLU A 60 16.94 -3.80 -2.06
N ALA A 61 17.56 -4.98 -2.20
CA ALA A 61 16.90 -6.17 -2.74
C ALA A 61 15.67 -6.59 -1.92
N LEU A 62 15.75 -6.48 -0.59
CA LEU A 62 14.62 -6.78 0.30
C LEU A 62 13.49 -5.76 0.12
N PHE A 63 13.85 -4.48 -0.05
CA PHE A 63 12.88 -3.43 -0.32
C PHE A 63 12.16 -3.62 -1.65
N LEU A 64 12.90 -3.94 -2.71
CA LEU A 64 12.35 -4.21 -4.04
C LEU A 64 11.38 -5.40 -4.04
N LEU A 65 11.67 -6.42 -3.23
CA LEU A 65 10.87 -7.64 -3.17
C LEU A 65 9.58 -7.48 -2.35
N VAL A 66 9.65 -6.77 -1.22
CA VAL A 66 8.56 -6.77 -0.21
C VAL A 66 7.74 -5.48 -0.25
N SER A 67 8.36 -4.35 -0.58
CA SER A 67 7.72 -3.04 -0.44
C SER A 67 6.85 -2.70 -1.65
N PRO A 68 5.56 -2.39 -1.48
CA PRO A 68 4.73 -1.85 -2.55
C PRO A 68 5.22 -0.47 -3.02
N PHE A 69 5.90 0.29 -2.15
CA PHE A 69 6.45 1.60 -2.48
C PHE A 69 7.64 1.53 -3.43
N ALA A 70 8.38 0.42 -3.42
CA ALA A 70 9.51 0.24 -4.34
C ALA A 70 9.06 0.23 -5.81
N GLN A 71 7.86 -0.29 -6.09
CA GLN A 71 7.33 -0.48 -7.44
C GLN A 71 6.83 0.82 -8.08
N VAL A 72 6.53 1.84 -7.28
CA VAL A 72 6.06 3.16 -7.73
C VAL A 72 7.14 4.24 -7.65
N ASN A 73 8.29 3.91 -7.07
CA ASN A 73 9.36 4.87 -6.82
C ASN A 73 10.15 5.13 -8.13
N PRO A 74 10.32 6.41 -8.53
CA PRO A 74 10.97 6.77 -9.79
C PRO A 74 12.46 6.45 -9.87
N TYR A 75 13.13 6.18 -8.73
CA TYR A 75 14.53 5.77 -8.69
C TYR A 75 14.71 4.31 -9.15
N TYR A 76 13.64 3.51 -9.14
CA TYR A 76 13.67 2.12 -9.57
C TYR A 76 12.94 1.95 -10.90
N ARG A 77 13.26 0.86 -11.62
CA ARG A 77 12.63 0.56 -12.90
C ARG A 77 11.18 0.18 -12.68
N SER A 78 10.27 1.06 -13.09
CA SER A 78 8.83 0.79 -13.08
C SER A 78 8.46 -0.30 -14.08
N VAL A 79 7.65 -1.27 -13.64
CA VAL A 79 7.09 -2.33 -14.47
C VAL A 79 5.55 -2.19 -14.46
N PRO A 80 4.87 -2.07 -15.62
CA PRO A 80 3.42 -1.91 -15.67
C PRO A 80 2.65 -3.05 -14.97
N ALA A 81 3.16 -4.28 -15.10
CA ALA A 81 2.59 -5.44 -14.42
C ALA A 81 2.58 -5.30 -12.89
N ALA A 82 3.59 -4.66 -12.30
CA ALA A 82 3.65 -4.41 -10.86
C ALA A 82 2.53 -3.47 -10.40
N HIS A 83 2.18 -2.45 -11.20
CA HIS A 83 1.10 -1.52 -10.88
C HIS A 83 -0.27 -2.22 -10.91
N ALA A 84 -0.48 -3.10 -11.90
CA ALA A 84 -1.69 -3.92 -11.99
C ALA A 84 -1.79 -4.90 -10.80
N LEU A 85 -0.69 -5.52 -10.40
CA LEU A 85 -0.63 -6.41 -9.24
C LEU A 85 -0.94 -5.68 -7.93
N LEU A 86 -0.39 -4.47 -7.73
CA LEU A 86 -0.69 -3.64 -6.57
C LEU A 86 -2.18 -3.24 -6.52
N ALA A 87 -2.74 -2.84 -7.66
CA ALA A 87 -4.17 -2.53 -7.76
C ALA A 87 -5.05 -3.76 -7.46
N ALA A 88 -4.67 -4.94 -7.97
CA ALA A 88 -5.37 -6.19 -7.70
C ALA A 88 -5.29 -6.58 -6.22
N LEU A 89 -4.11 -6.43 -5.60
CA LEU A 89 -3.90 -6.66 -4.17
C LEU A 89 -4.78 -5.72 -3.33
N ALA A 90 -4.77 -4.42 -3.64
CA ALA A 90 -5.62 -3.44 -2.96
C ALA A 90 -7.11 -3.78 -3.08
N ALA A 91 -7.56 -4.19 -4.27
CA ALA A 91 -8.93 -4.64 -4.51
C ALA A 91 -9.27 -5.89 -3.68
N ALA A 92 -8.35 -6.87 -3.62
CA ALA A 92 -8.54 -8.10 -2.84
C ALA A 92 -8.64 -7.82 -1.34
N LEU A 93 -7.75 -6.98 -0.79
CA LEU A 93 -7.78 -6.56 0.62
C LEU A 93 -9.08 -5.83 0.95
N THR A 94 -9.53 -4.94 0.06
CA THR A 94 -10.78 -4.20 0.21
C THR A 94 -11.98 -5.15 0.19
N ALA A 95 -12.04 -6.06 -0.78
CA ALA A 95 -13.10 -7.06 -0.88
C ALA A 95 -13.15 -7.96 0.37
N ALA A 96 -11.99 -8.40 0.85
CA ALA A 96 -11.88 -9.17 2.08
C ALA A 96 -12.35 -8.38 3.30
N GLY A 97 -12.03 -7.09 3.40
CA GLY A 97 -12.52 -6.22 4.47
C GLY A 97 -14.03 -6.02 4.45
N VAL A 98 -14.60 -5.78 3.27
CA VAL A 98 -16.06 -5.68 3.09
C VAL A 98 -16.74 -7.00 3.48
N TRP A 99 -16.18 -8.13 3.06
CA TRP A 99 -16.70 -9.45 3.40
C TRP A 99 -16.62 -9.75 4.89
N ALA A 100 -15.49 -9.45 5.54
CA ALA A 100 -15.30 -9.65 6.97
C ALA A 100 -16.28 -8.79 7.78
N ARG A 101 -16.51 -7.54 7.34
CA ARG A 101 -17.55 -6.68 7.92
C ARG A 101 -18.93 -7.35 7.83
N ARG A 102 -19.33 -7.79 6.63
CA ARG A 102 -20.64 -8.44 6.42
C ARG A 102 -20.85 -9.64 7.34
N ARG A 103 -19.81 -10.44 7.60
CA ARG A 103 -19.92 -11.59 8.52
C ARG A 103 -20.13 -11.19 9.98
N ARG A 104 -19.56 -10.08 10.43
CA ARG A 104 -19.77 -9.57 11.81
C ARG A 104 -21.15 -8.96 12.01
N ASP A 105 -21.75 -8.45 10.94
CA ASP A 105 -23.06 -7.78 10.98
C ASP A 105 -24.24 -8.79 10.88
N LEU A 106 -23.99 -10.10 10.76
CA LEU A 106 -25.03 -11.13 10.76
C LEU A 106 -25.52 -11.39 12.20
N PRO A 107 -26.83 -11.32 12.49
CA PRO A 107 -27.36 -11.76 13.78
C PRO A 107 -27.16 -13.27 13.94
N ALA A 108 -26.76 -13.67 15.15
CA ALA A 108 -26.51 -15.06 15.53
C ALA A 108 -27.78 -15.92 15.53
#